data_AF-A0A957FV68-F1
#
_entry.id   AF-A0A957FV68-F1
#
_cell.length_a   1.000
_cell.length_b   1.000
_cell.length_c   1.000
_cell.angle_alpha   90.00
_cell.angle_beta   90.00
_cell.angle_gamma   90.00
#
_symmetry.space_group_name_H-M   'P 1'
#
loop_
_entity.id
_entity.type
_entity.pdbx_description
1 polymer ?
#
loop_
_entity_poly.entity_id
_entity_poly.type
_entity_poly.pdbx_seq_one_letter_code
_entity_poly.pdbx_strand_id
1 'polypeptide(L)'
;PQLQSAGLTIVQTQSWSGKLSFTDVGAIVYYLKAVPWLVPGFSVETHTKPLLDLQHRLDNGQALAFAAKQYLMEARKPATP
;
A
#
# COMPACT_ATOMS: atom_id res chain seq x y z
N PRO A 1 11.01 -19.31 0.35
CA PRO A 1 9.85 -18.41 0.12
C PRO A 1 8.69 -19.20 -0.47
N GLN A 2 7.43 -18.85 -0.20
CA GLN A 2 6.27 -19.68 -0.58
C GLN A 2 6.25 -20.04 -2.08
N LEU A 3 6.74 -19.14 -2.95
CA LEU A 3 6.85 -19.38 -4.41
C LEU A 3 7.79 -20.55 -4.77
N GLN A 4 8.96 -20.65 -4.14
CA GLN A 4 9.90 -21.77 -4.37
C GLN A 4 9.33 -23.09 -3.84
N SER A 5 8.66 -23.06 -2.68
CA SER A 5 7.96 -24.22 -2.14
C SER A 5 6.80 -24.68 -3.03
N ALA A 6 6.21 -23.76 -3.80
CA ALA A 6 5.22 -24.06 -4.84
C ALA A 6 5.86 -24.54 -6.16
N GLY A 7 7.18 -24.76 -6.20
CA GLY A 7 7.89 -25.26 -7.38
C GLY A 7 8.18 -24.19 -8.45
N LEU A 8 8.03 -22.90 -8.15
CA LEU A 8 8.35 -21.82 -9.07
C LEU A 8 9.83 -21.41 -8.97
N THR A 9 10.43 -21.10 -10.12
CA THR A 9 11.76 -20.49 -10.19
C THR A 9 11.61 -18.98 -10.12
N ILE A 10 12.16 -18.35 -9.08
CA ILE A 10 12.20 -16.90 -8.96
C ILE A 10 13.24 -16.36 -9.95
N VAL A 11 12.80 -15.51 -10.88
CA VAL A 11 13.63 -14.91 -11.92
C VAL A 11 14.24 -13.61 -11.44
N GLN A 12 13.40 -12.75 -10.85
CA GLN A 12 13.83 -11.45 -10.37
C GLN A 12 13.03 -11.06 -9.14
N THR A 13 13.69 -10.35 -8.24
CA THR A 13 13.03 -9.63 -7.15
C THR A 13 13.57 -8.22 -7.10
N GLN A 14 12.69 -7.26 -6.84
CA GLN A 14 13.05 -5.88 -6.55
C GLN A 14 12.27 -5.43 -5.32
N SER A 15 12.90 -4.62 -4.50
CA SER A 15 12.27 -3.96 -3.37
C SER A 15 12.42 -2.46 -3.50
N TRP A 16 11.34 -1.74 -3.21
CA TRP A 16 11.35 -0.30 -3.11
C TRP A 16 10.92 0.11 -1.70
N SER A 17 11.55 1.15 -1.17
CA SER A 17 11.15 1.80 0.08
C SER A 17 11.10 3.30 -0.15
N GLY A 18 10.05 3.93 0.32
CA GLY A 18 9.88 5.38 0.18
C GLY A 18 8.68 5.89 0.93
N LYS A 19 8.10 6.98 0.44
CA LYS A 19 6.94 7.63 1.03
C LYS A 19 5.81 7.72 0.03
N LEU A 20 4.62 7.39 0.48
CA LEU A 20 3.37 7.70 -0.20
C LEU A 20 2.85 9.01 0.39
N SER A 21 2.76 10.05 -0.44
CA SER A 21 2.32 11.37 -0.03
C SER A 21 0.96 11.69 -0.61
N PHE A 22 0.11 12.32 0.19
CA PHE A 22 -1.22 12.75 -0.19
C PHE A 22 -1.37 14.25 0.04
N THR A 23 -2.00 14.93 -0.91
CA THR A 23 -2.27 16.37 -0.85
C THR A 23 -3.62 16.70 -0.24
N ASP A 24 -4.52 15.72 -0.15
CA ASP A 24 -5.86 15.87 0.40
C ASP A 24 -6.37 14.54 1.00
N VAL A 25 -7.36 14.65 1.90
CA VAL A 25 -7.96 13.48 2.57
C VAL A 25 -8.80 12.64 1.60
N GLY A 26 -9.39 13.24 0.57
CA GLY A 26 -10.15 12.53 -0.45
C GLY A 26 -9.30 11.50 -1.21
N ALA A 27 -8.06 11.86 -1.54
CA ALA A 27 -7.09 10.96 -2.18
C ALA A 27 -6.73 9.77 -1.27
N ILE A 28 -6.64 9.97 0.04
CA ILE A 28 -6.45 8.87 1.00
C ILE A 28 -7.68 7.94 1.00
N VAL A 29 -8.88 8.51 1.06
CA VAL A 29 -10.13 7.71 1.01
C VAL A 29 -10.21 6.89 -0.27
N TYR A 30 -9.93 7.52 -1.43
CA TYR A 30 -9.90 6.84 -2.72
C TYR A 30 -8.87 5.69 -2.73
N TYR A 31 -7.66 5.95 -2.23
CA TYR A 31 -6.60 4.96 -2.18
C TYR A 31 -6.95 3.78 -1.27
N LEU A 32 -7.50 4.03 -0.07
CA LEU A 32 -7.90 2.98 0.86
C LEU A 32 -9.08 2.14 0.35
N LYS A 33 -9.97 2.72 -0.47
CA LYS A 33 -11.01 1.96 -1.19
C LYS A 33 -10.42 1.05 -2.27
N ALA A 34 -9.37 1.49 -2.98
CA ALA A 34 -8.72 0.70 -4.01
C ALA A 34 -7.75 -0.36 -3.46
N VAL A 35 -7.22 -0.14 -2.24
CA VAL A 35 -6.22 -1.01 -1.57
C VAL A 35 -6.74 -1.44 -0.20
N PRO A 36 -7.82 -2.25 -0.14
CA PRO A 36 -8.56 -2.52 1.10
C PRO A 36 -7.77 -3.33 2.14
N TRP A 37 -6.70 -4.02 1.72
CA TRP A 37 -5.83 -4.77 2.64
C TRP A 37 -4.88 -3.87 3.43
N LEU A 38 -4.71 -2.60 3.05
CA LEU A 38 -3.82 -1.69 3.78
C LEU A 38 -4.40 -1.28 5.13
N VAL A 39 -5.72 -1.08 5.20
CA VAL A 39 -6.47 -0.82 6.43
C VAL A 39 -7.73 -1.71 6.39
N PRO A 40 -7.65 -2.94 6.90
CA PRO A 40 -8.78 -3.85 6.93
C PRO A 40 -9.99 -3.23 7.65
N GLY A 41 -11.17 -3.31 7.03
CA GLY A 41 -12.40 -2.75 7.60
C GLY A 41 -12.53 -1.23 7.45
N PHE A 42 -11.72 -0.60 6.60
CA PHE A 42 -11.86 0.82 6.31
C PHE A 42 -13.25 1.14 5.72
N SER A 43 -13.90 2.12 6.33
CA SER A 43 -15.05 2.84 5.79
C SER A 43 -14.96 4.29 6.23
N VAL A 44 -15.57 5.21 5.49
CA VAL A 44 -15.56 6.64 5.86
C VAL A 44 -16.29 6.83 7.18
N GLU A 45 -17.38 6.10 7.37
CA GLU A 45 -18.27 6.14 8.52
C GLU A 45 -17.53 5.71 9.80
N THR A 46 -16.82 4.58 9.76
CA THR A 46 -16.08 4.07 10.93
C THR A 46 -14.79 4.82 11.21
N HIS A 47 -14.23 5.54 10.22
CA HIS A 47 -12.95 6.23 10.32
C HIS A 47 -13.07 7.76 10.19
N THR A 48 -14.25 8.34 10.40
CA THR A 48 -14.49 9.78 10.26
C THR A 48 -13.55 10.60 11.14
N LYS A 49 -13.39 10.23 12.42
CA LYS A 49 -12.51 10.96 13.35
C LYS A 49 -11.04 11.00 12.87
N PRO A 50 -10.39 9.86 12.57
CA PRO A 50 -9.06 9.87 11.96
C PRO A 50 -8.95 10.68 10.68
N LEU A 51 -9.97 10.65 9.80
CA LEU A 51 -9.97 11.42 8.56
C LEU A 51 -10.02 12.94 8.83
N LEU A 52 -10.79 13.39 9.82
CA LEU A 52 -10.81 14.78 10.26
C LEU A 52 -9.47 15.19 10.90
N ASP A 53 -8.85 14.33 11.67
CA ASP A 53 -7.50 14.58 12.23
C ASP A 53 -6.46 14.76 11.11
N LEU A 54 -6.56 14.00 10.02
CA LEU A 54 -5.72 14.18 8.83
C LEU A 54 -6.01 15.50 8.11
N GLN A 55 -7.28 15.92 8.04
CA GLN A 55 -7.64 17.23 7.48
C GLN A 55 -7.05 18.36 8.32
N HIS A 56 -7.19 18.32 9.64
CA HIS A 56 -6.61 19.32 10.53
C HIS A 56 -5.08 19.42 10.38
N ARG A 57 -4.39 18.31 10.13
CA ARG A 57 -2.95 18.34 9.83
C ARG A 57 -2.66 19.11 8.54
N LEU A 58 -3.42 18.87 7.47
CA LEU A 58 -3.28 19.60 6.22
C LEU A 58 -3.57 21.09 6.40
N ASP A 59 -4.62 21.45 7.14
CA ASP A 59 -5.00 22.85 7.42
C ASP A 59 -3.88 23.59 8.18
N ASN A 60 -3.12 22.86 9.01
CA ASN A 60 -1.93 23.37 9.71
C ASN A 60 -0.64 23.30 8.88
N GLY A 61 -0.74 23.04 7.57
CA GLY A 61 0.40 22.98 6.64
C GLY A 61 1.29 21.74 6.79
N GLN A 62 0.84 20.70 7.50
CA GLN A 62 1.60 19.49 7.69
C GLN A 62 1.41 18.53 6.51
N ALA A 63 2.50 17.96 6.02
CA ALA A 63 2.45 16.95 4.98
C ALA A 63 1.83 15.63 5.48
N LEU A 64 1.01 15.00 4.64
CA LEU A 64 0.54 13.62 4.83
C LEU A 64 1.42 12.67 4.03
N ALA A 65 2.56 12.29 4.60
CA ALA A 65 3.50 11.34 4.00
C ALA A 65 3.66 10.10 4.88
N PHE A 66 3.44 8.92 4.31
CA PHE A 66 3.45 7.64 5.01
C PHE A 66 4.54 6.74 4.44
N ALA A 67 5.26 6.03 5.31
CA ALA A 67 6.28 5.08 4.87
C ALA A 67 5.63 3.93 4.09
N ALA A 68 6.20 3.60 2.93
CA ALA A 68 5.72 2.53 2.06
C ALA A 68 6.87 1.62 1.66
N LYS A 69 6.57 0.33 1.54
CA LYS A 69 7.46 -0.69 0.99
C LYS A 69 6.72 -1.46 -0.08
N GLN A 70 7.36 -1.63 -1.23
CA GLN A 70 6.81 -2.41 -2.34
C GLN A 70 7.81 -3.47 -2.79
N TYR A 71 7.28 -4.60 -3.25
CA TYR A 71 8.04 -5.72 -3.74
C TYR A 71 7.50 -6.10 -5.11
N LEU A 72 8.41 -6.20 -6.09
CA LEU A 72 8.12 -6.77 -7.39
C LEU A 72 8.85 -8.11 -7.46
N MET A 73 8.12 -9.18 -7.79
CA MET A 73 8.69 -10.51 -7.97
C MET A 73 8.25 -11.08 -9.31
N GLU A 74 9.21 -11.47 -10.15
CA GLU A 74 8.97 -12.29 -11.32
C GLU A 74 9.34 -13.73 -10.96
N ALA A 75 8.41 -14.65 -11.21
CA ALA A 75 8.65 -16.08 -11.08
C ALA A 75 8.09 -16.81 -12.29
N ARG A 76 8.75 -17.90 -12.68
CA ARG A 76 8.35 -18.74 -13.81
C ARG A 76 8.12 -20.16 -13.35
N LYS A 77 7.13 -20.80 -13.99
CA LYS A 77 7.01 -22.26 -13.90
C LYS A 77 8.28 -22.87 -14.51
N PRO A 78 8.89 -23.88 -13.88
CA PRO A 78 10.01 -24.60 -14.49
C PRO A 78 9.56 -25.16 -15.83
N ALA A 79 10.40 -25.06 -16.86
CA ALA A 79 10.18 -25.81 -18.08
C ALA A 79 10.17 -27.30 -17.70
N THR A 80 9.12 -28.02 -18.10
CA THR A 80 9.11 -29.48 -17.99
C THR A 80 10.30 -30.01 -18.80
N PRO A 81 11.10 -30.96 -18.28
CA PRO A 81 12.12 -31.62 -19.08
C PRO A 81 11.52 -32.27 -20.34
#